data_AF-A0A0C9MEL0-F1
#
_entry.id   AF-A0A0C9MEL0-F1
#
_cell.length_a   1.000
_cell.length_b   1.000
_cell.length_c   1.000
_cell.angle_alpha   90.00
_cell.angle_beta   90.00
_cell.angle_gamma   90.00
#
_symmetry.space_group_name_H-M   'P 1'
#
loop_
_entity.id
_entity.type
_entity.pdbx_description
1 polymer ?
#
loop_
_entity_poly.entity_id
_entity_poly.type
_entity_poly.pdbx_seq_one_letter_code
_entity_poly.pdbx_strand_id
1 'polypeptide(L)'
;MPVTRRSSVEVGSNIELKKLSHTNDNQDVTSSAVSAVSEVIDTISSAAPSVDNSKTKLKLSIPFKSSWLMWWNSEEWWSCWIGLIFFGCIASAVKHDIPQPEFLPWETNPFHTFGTTGNFGLFVIFAAMVILLWIAMAATRAPNYKRFPIGFVCVFMIALISKMLASNVVLKKGSVGDSIWAIILGCFIRNVMSFVTKSSILAPWLKVAQQTELYIAISLVLLCIDISVLRPLAPRALFVSWIDTPTLFIVVAYFGWKVLKIDTQTAIIMSGATFICGSSAAIALGASMGVPHKTEMPIAIISIFTIPSIIALPYVAKRMALSATVSGAWFGGCVDSTGAVIAAASIYGDHDAINTSAIVKMMQNVLIGPLSVIMAWAWSRYELQAAYKREEELINRNENLDDAVVQEQVLDDTAGEDSNTPSVKHPRNIHAPSKPKEKAYILLWKRFPKFVIGFIITAVLFNTTISDDAETRTLVNDFCFYVSEWFSTLSFVSIGMGLQLSDIKQNIRSLGKLVTLYIVAQMVDIIVTCVLAWTAFTYL
;
A
#
# COMPACT_ATOMS: atom_id res chain seq x y z
N MET A 1 -23.16 -8.08 39.34
CA MET A 1 -24.07 -7.00 38.91
C MET A 1 -23.57 -6.43 37.59
N PRO A 2 -24.21 -6.71 36.44
CA PRO A 2 -23.86 -6.05 35.19
C PRO A 2 -24.89 -4.96 34.85
N VAL A 3 -24.41 -3.73 34.70
CA VAL A 3 -25.18 -2.57 34.25
C VAL A 3 -24.97 -2.42 32.75
N THR A 4 -26.05 -2.58 31.98
CA THR A 4 -26.15 -2.31 30.55
C THR A 4 -26.44 -0.81 30.34
N ARG A 5 -25.66 -0.14 29.48
CA ARG A 5 -25.95 1.21 28.98
C ARG A 5 -25.89 1.18 27.45
N ARG A 6 -27.04 1.28 26.80
CA ARG A 6 -27.18 1.62 25.37
C ARG A 6 -27.16 3.15 25.24
N SER A 7 -26.33 3.66 24.34
CA SER A 7 -26.27 5.08 23.95
C SER A 7 -27.06 5.29 22.66
N SER A 8 -28.14 6.06 22.75
CA SER A 8 -28.92 6.58 21.62
C SER A 8 -28.21 7.80 21.04
N VAL A 9 -28.11 7.87 19.72
CA VAL A 9 -27.59 9.01 18.95
C VAL A 9 -28.75 9.97 18.69
N GLU A 10 -28.73 11.15 19.31
CA GLU A 10 -29.61 12.28 18.97
C GLU A 10 -28.98 13.09 17.82
N VAL A 11 -29.73 13.23 16.72
CA VAL A 11 -29.45 14.16 15.63
C VAL A 11 -30.27 15.41 15.89
N GLY A 12 -29.58 16.51 16.22
CA GLY A 12 -30.20 17.81 16.44
C GLY A 12 -30.58 18.50 15.12
N SER A 13 -31.80 19.04 15.08
CA SER A 13 -32.17 20.09 14.13
C SER A 13 -32.85 21.23 14.90
N ASN A 14 -32.11 22.33 15.06
CA ASN A 14 -32.61 23.61 15.55
C ASN A 14 -33.58 24.20 14.52
N ILE A 15 -34.83 24.42 14.92
CA ILE A 15 -35.69 25.44 14.32
C ILE A 15 -36.37 26.16 15.48
N GLU A 16 -35.94 27.40 15.73
CA GLU A 16 -36.65 28.39 16.54
C GLU A 16 -38.02 28.67 15.92
N LEU A 17 -39.06 28.79 16.75
CA LEU A 17 -40.16 29.75 16.59
C LEU A 17 -41.01 29.72 17.88
N LYS A 18 -40.78 30.69 18.77
CA LYS A 18 -41.60 30.92 19.97
C LYS A 18 -42.07 32.37 19.99
N LYS A 19 -43.38 32.55 19.88
CA LYS A 19 -44.27 33.50 20.61
C LYS A 19 -45.32 34.09 19.68
N LEU A 20 -46.58 33.80 19.99
CA LEU A 20 -47.59 34.82 20.27
C LEU A 20 -48.72 34.21 21.10
N SER A 21 -49.20 35.02 22.03
CA SER A 21 -50.00 34.69 23.20
C SER A 21 -51.42 35.21 23.08
N HIS A 22 -52.37 34.45 23.66
CA HIS A 22 -53.66 34.84 24.25
C HIS A 22 -54.66 35.69 23.45
N THR A 23 -55.81 35.08 23.15
CA THR A 23 -57.14 35.55 23.62
C THR A 23 -58.15 34.40 23.64
N ASN A 24 -58.95 34.35 24.70
CA ASN A 24 -60.09 33.45 24.89
C ASN A 24 -61.21 33.75 23.88
N ASP A 25 -61.92 32.72 23.40
CA ASP A 25 -63.35 32.56 23.68
C ASP A 25 -63.87 31.20 23.18
N ASN A 26 -64.70 30.58 24.02
CA ASN A 26 -65.41 29.33 23.76
C ASN A 26 -66.61 29.61 22.85
N GLN A 27 -66.64 29.01 21.66
CA GLN A 27 -67.88 28.57 20.98
C GLN A 27 -67.54 27.64 19.79
N ASP A 28 -68.24 26.49 19.76
CA ASP A 28 -68.48 25.59 18.62
C ASP A 28 -67.29 24.96 17.88
N VAL A 29 -66.69 23.92 18.47
CA VAL A 29 -65.66 23.07 17.84
C VAL A 29 -66.22 21.67 17.52
N THR A 30 -67.11 21.56 16.53
CA THR A 30 -67.39 20.26 15.87
C THR A 30 -67.63 20.32 14.36
N SER A 31 -67.59 21.49 13.70
CA SER A 31 -67.69 21.59 12.23
C SER A 31 -66.45 22.16 11.53
N SER A 32 -65.50 22.74 12.27
CA SER A 32 -64.25 23.32 11.71
C SER A 32 -63.12 22.28 11.53
N ALA A 33 -63.13 21.19 12.30
CA ALA A 33 -62.09 20.15 12.22
C ALA A 33 -62.15 19.29 10.94
N VAL A 34 -63.31 19.23 10.28
CA VAL A 34 -63.47 18.46 9.03
C VAL A 34 -63.01 19.28 7.80
N SER A 35 -63.11 20.61 7.84
CA SER A 35 -62.63 21.49 6.76
C SER A 35 -61.10 21.63 6.79
N ALA A 36 -60.49 21.72 7.97
CA ALA A 36 -59.04 21.84 8.11
C ALA A 36 -58.27 20.55 7.73
N VAL A 37 -58.90 19.38 7.83
CA VAL A 37 -58.30 18.11 7.38
C VAL A 37 -58.41 17.96 5.85
N SER A 38 -59.43 18.53 5.21
CA SER A 38 -59.55 18.52 3.74
C SER A 38 -58.53 19.44 3.06
N GLU A 39 -58.28 20.65 3.60
CA GLU A 39 -57.29 21.58 3.05
C GLU A 39 -55.84 21.09 3.21
N VAL A 40 -55.53 20.36 4.28
CA VAL A 40 -54.21 19.75 4.47
C VAL A 40 -54.00 18.54 3.54
N ILE A 41 -55.07 17.78 3.24
CA ILE A 41 -55.00 16.67 2.28
C ILE A 41 -54.84 17.19 0.84
N ASP A 42 -55.50 18.30 0.46
CA ASP A 42 -55.36 18.90 -0.88
C ASP A 42 -54.01 19.62 -1.09
N THR A 43 -53.44 20.18 -0.02
CA THR A 43 -52.10 20.80 -0.08
C THR A 43 -50.98 19.75 -0.13
N ILE A 44 -51.19 18.56 0.45
CA ILE A 44 -50.23 17.43 0.35
C ILE A 44 -50.39 16.67 -0.98
N SER A 45 -51.60 16.64 -1.55
CA SER A 45 -51.88 16.01 -2.86
C SER A 45 -51.30 16.80 -4.04
N SER A 46 -51.16 18.13 -3.92
CA SER A 46 -50.62 19.01 -4.98
C SER A 46 -49.10 19.21 -4.96
N ALA A 47 -48.38 18.60 -4.00
CA ALA A 47 -46.91 18.63 -3.91
C ALA A 47 -46.25 17.25 -4.16
N ALA A 48 -46.99 16.31 -4.76
CA ALA A 48 -46.40 15.08 -5.28
C ALA A 48 -45.78 15.34 -6.66
N PRO A 49 -44.48 15.12 -6.88
CA PRO A 49 -43.93 15.12 -8.23
C PRO A 49 -44.61 13.96 -9.00
N SER A 50 -45.21 14.31 -10.13
CA SER A 50 -45.77 13.37 -11.08
C SER A 50 -44.73 12.30 -11.44
N VAL A 51 -45.01 11.05 -11.03
CA VAL A 51 -44.25 9.89 -11.49
C VAL A 51 -44.65 9.66 -12.95
N ASP A 52 -43.92 10.34 -13.84
CA ASP A 52 -43.90 10.01 -15.25
C ASP A 52 -43.40 8.56 -15.40
N ASN A 53 -44.29 7.69 -15.87
CA ASN A 53 -44.01 6.27 -16.16
C ASN A 53 -43.17 6.10 -17.44
N SER A 54 -42.31 7.07 -17.75
CA SER A 54 -41.38 7.03 -18.87
C SER A 54 -39.96 6.70 -18.38
N LYS A 55 -39.58 5.43 -18.58
CA LYS A 55 -38.20 4.95 -18.79
C LYS A 55 -37.10 5.50 -17.85
N THR A 56 -37.24 5.41 -16.54
CA THR A 56 -36.06 5.48 -15.66
C THR A 56 -35.55 4.07 -15.38
N LYS A 57 -34.73 3.55 -16.31
CA LYS A 57 -33.88 2.39 -16.04
C LYS A 57 -32.95 2.75 -14.88
N LEU A 58 -33.32 2.37 -13.66
CA LEU A 58 -32.39 2.29 -12.54
C LEU A 58 -31.26 1.33 -12.97
N LYS A 59 -30.15 1.88 -13.48
CA LYS A 59 -28.92 1.12 -13.69
C LYS A 59 -28.38 0.79 -12.30
N LEU A 60 -28.94 -0.24 -11.69
CA LEU A 60 -28.24 -1.03 -10.71
C LEU A 60 -26.98 -1.51 -11.44
N SER A 61 -25.84 -0.89 -11.16
CA SER A 61 -24.58 -1.29 -11.78
C SER A 61 -24.23 -2.66 -11.23
N ILE A 62 -24.73 -3.70 -11.90
CA ILE A 62 -24.22 -5.05 -11.80
C ILE A 62 -22.71 -4.92 -12.05
N PRO A 63 -21.82 -5.30 -11.12
CA PRO A 63 -20.40 -5.34 -11.40
C PRO A 63 -20.25 -6.29 -12.58
N PHE A 64 -19.86 -5.74 -13.72
CA PHE A 64 -19.71 -6.48 -14.95
C PHE A 64 -18.72 -7.60 -14.64
N LYS A 65 -19.19 -8.85 -14.75
CA LYS A 65 -18.35 -10.05 -14.74
C LYS A 65 -17.23 -9.76 -15.74
N SER A 66 -16.02 -9.46 -15.26
CA SER A 66 -14.89 -9.23 -16.16
C SER A 66 -14.81 -10.47 -17.02
N SER A 67 -15.02 -10.33 -18.34
CA SER A 67 -14.74 -11.40 -19.27
C SER A 67 -13.35 -11.94 -18.94
N TRP A 68 -13.21 -13.26 -18.84
CA TRP A 68 -11.93 -13.92 -18.54
C TRP A 68 -10.79 -13.41 -19.46
N LEU A 69 -11.14 -12.92 -20.66
CA LEU A 69 -10.26 -12.24 -21.62
C LEU A 69 -9.87 -10.77 -21.28
N MET A 70 -10.29 -10.15 -20.18
CA MET A 70 -9.86 -8.77 -19.85
C MET A 70 -8.95 -8.70 -18.63
N TRP A 71 -8.55 -9.86 -18.10
CA TRP A 71 -7.75 -9.89 -16.89
C TRP A 71 -6.32 -9.35 -17.10
N TRP A 72 -5.74 -9.43 -18.31
CA TRP A 72 -4.46 -8.79 -18.64
C TRP A 72 -4.49 -7.26 -18.64
N ASN A 73 -5.67 -6.65 -18.57
CA ASN A 73 -5.86 -5.19 -18.55
C ASN A 73 -6.14 -4.64 -17.14
N SER A 74 -5.78 -5.37 -16.09
CA SER A 74 -5.81 -4.83 -14.72
C SER A 74 -4.57 -3.98 -14.42
N GLU A 75 -4.69 -3.06 -13.46
CA GLU A 75 -3.61 -2.17 -13.02
C GLU A 75 -2.32 -2.94 -12.66
N GLU A 76 -2.46 -4.09 -12.00
CA GLU A 76 -1.33 -4.96 -11.61
C GLU A 76 -0.57 -5.59 -12.79
N TRP A 77 -1.20 -5.74 -13.97
CA TRP A 77 -0.52 -6.23 -15.18
C TRP A 77 0.14 -5.09 -15.94
N TRP A 78 -0.40 -3.88 -15.85
CA TRP A 78 0.21 -2.69 -16.44
C TRP A 78 1.59 -2.40 -15.83
N SER A 79 1.81 -2.67 -14.54
CA SER A 79 3.17 -2.60 -13.98
C SER A 79 4.15 -3.57 -14.65
N CYS A 80 3.71 -4.80 -14.97
CA CYS A 80 4.53 -5.78 -15.68
C CYS A 80 4.85 -5.29 -17.09
N TRP A 81 3.84 -4.85 -17.84
CA TRP A 81 4.01 -4.40 -19.22
C TRP A 81 4.93 -3.19 -19.30
N ILE A 82 4.72 -2.19 -18.45
CA ILE A 82 5.56 -0.99 -18.43
C ILE A 82 7.01 -1.38 -18.09
N GLY A 83 7.23 -2.20 -17.06
CA GLY A 83 8.57 -2.65 -16.69
C GLY A 83 9.27 -3.42 -17.82
N LEU A 84 8.58 -4.34 -18.49
CA LEU A 84 9.13 -5.11 -19.62
C LEU A 84 9.42 -4.24 -20.85
N ILE A 85 8.58 -3.24 -21.12
CA ILE A 85 8.82 -2.26 -22.19
C ILE A 85 10.07 -1.44 -21.88
N PHE A 86 10.19 -0.91 -20.66
CA PHE A 86 11.39 -0.17 -20.25
C PHE A 86 12.64 -1.04 -20.32
N PHE A 87 12.58 -2.29 -19.85
CA PHE A 87 13.68 -3.24 -19.96
C PHE A 87 14.14 -3.42 -21.42
N GLY A 88 13.21 -3.65 -22.35
CA GLY A 88 13.52 -3.77 -23.78
C GLY A 88 14.11 -2.50 -24.38
N CYS A 89 13.57 -1.33 -24.01
CA CYS A 89 14.10 -0.03 -24.45
C CYS A 89 15.52 0.22 -23.92
N ILE A 90 15.78 -0.13 -22.65
CA ILE A 90 17.10 0.05 -22.02
C ILE A 90 18.12 -0.90 -22.64
N ALA A 91 17.78 -2.19 -22.79
CA ALA A 91 18.65 -3.15 -23.46
C ALA A 91 19.00 -2.70 -24.89
N SER A 92 18.02 -2.13 -25.62
CA SER A 92 18.25 -1.55 -26.94
C SER A 92 19.09 -0.28 -26.88
N ALA A 93 18.90 0.59 -25.88
CA ALA A 93 19.64 1.84 -25.73
C ALA A 93 21.13 1.58 -25.44
N VAL A 94 21.44 0.64 -24.56
CA VAL A 94 22.81 0.22 -24.26
C VAL A 94 23.47 -0.39 -25.50
N LYS A 95 22.74 -1.22 -26.26
CA LYS A 95 23.24 -1.78 -27.53
C LYS A 95 23.56 -0.71 -28.60
N HIS A 96 22.94 0.46 -28.52
CA HIS A 96 23.18 1.59 -29.42
C HIS A 96 24.09 2.66 -28.79
N ASP A 97 24.86 2.31 -27.76
CA ASP A 97 25.82 3.19 -27.08
C ASP A 97 25.20 4.49 -26.54
N ILE A 98 23.91 4.46 -26.19
CA ILE A 98 23.23 5.60 -25.56
C ILE A 98 23.61 5.63 -24.08
N PRO A 99 24.31 6.67 -23.60
CA PRO A 99 24.74 6.74 -22.21
C PRO A 99 23.54 6.90 -21.27
N GLN A 100 23.62 6.27 -20.10
CA GLN A 100 22.64 6.49 -19.04
C GLN A 100 22.73 7.94 -18.50
N PRO A 101 21.62 8.55 -18.07
CA PRO A 101 21.67 9.83 -17.37
C PRO A 101 22.29 9.70 -15.98
N GLU A 102 23.05 10.69 -15.53
CA GLU A 102 23.71 10.69 -14.23
C GLU A 102 23.62 12.06 -13.57
N PHE A 103 23.15 12.09 -12.31
CA PHE A 103 23.08 13.30 -11.48
C PHE A 103 24.44 13.58 -10.84
N LEU A 104 25.18 14.55 -11.38
CA LEU A 104 26.48 14.92 -10.83
C LEU A 104 26.33 15.58 -9.44
N PRO A 105 27.25 15.30 -8.50
CA PRO A 105 27.23 15.96 -7.20
C PRO A 105 27.47 17.46 -7.34
N TRP A 106 26.79 18.26 -6.51
CA TRP A 106 26.92 19.73 -6.52
C TRP A 106 27.08 20.32 -5.12
N GLU A 107 27.80 21.44 -5.03
CA GLU A 107 28.04 22.16 -3.77
C GLU A 107 27.31 23.50 -3.71
N THR A 108 27.45 24.33 -4.75
CA THR A 108 26.95 25.71 -4.77
C THR A 108 25.76 25.91 -5.71
N ASN A 109 25.78 25.30 -6.90
CA ASN A 109 24.73 25.44 -7.90
C ASN A 109 24.06 24.09 -8.23
N PRO A 110 22.74 23.92 -7.93
CA PRO A 110 22.04 22.66 -8.17
C PRO A 110 21.87 22.32 -9.65
N PHE A 111 21.93 23.30 -10.56
CA PHE A 111 21.81 23.04 -12.00
C PHE A 111 23.07 22.39 -12.59
N HIS A 112 24.20 22.40 -11.87
CA HIS A 112 25.40 21.69 -12.28
C HIS A 112 25.20 20.17 -12.32
N THR A 113 24.20 19.66 -11.58
CA THR A 113 23.79 18.25 -11.63
C THR A 113 23.40 17.82 -13.05
N PHE A 114 22.98 18.75 -13.92
CA PHE A 114 22.58 18.48 -15.30
C PHE A 114 23.70 18.64 -16.34
N GLY A 115 24.95 18.87 -15.93
CA GLY A 115 26.06 19.18 -16.83
C GLY A 115 26.50 18.08 -17.80
N THR A 116 26.00 16.85 -17.64
CA THR A 116 26.32 15.69 -18.48
C THR A 116 25.44 15.60 -19.73
N THR A 117 26.04 15.27 -20.89
CA THR A 117 25.33 15.07 -22.17
C THR A 117 24.28 13.96 -22.10
N GLY A 118 24.45 12.97 -21.21
CA GLY A 118 23.48 11.91 -20.96
C GLY A 118 22.13 12.41 -20.40
N ASN A 119 22.07 13.63 -19.87
CA ASN A 119 20.84 14.17 -19.28
C ASN A 119 19.75 14.51 -20.31
N PHE A 120 20.07 14.56 -21.60
CA PHE A 120 19.02 14.56 -22.63
C PHE A 120 18.14 13.31 -22.54
N GLY A 121 18.69 12.18 -22.09
CA GLY A 121 17.94 10.96 -21.81
C GLY A 121 16.86 11.14 -20.74
N LEU A 122 16.99 12.12 -19.85
CA LEU A 122 15.97 12.42 -18.83
C LEU A 122 14.66 12.89 -19.47
N PHE A 123 14.71 13.71 -20.52
CA PHE A 123 13.52 14.14 -21.24
C PHE A 123 12.83 12.97 -21.96
N VAL A 124 13.63 12.05 -22.50
CA VAL A 124 13.13 10.82 -23.14
C VAL A 124 12.45 9.91 -22.12
N ILE A 125 13.08 9.68 -20.97
CA ILE A 125 12.50 8.89 -19.87
C ILE A 125 11.22 9.54 -19.37
N PHE A 126 11.22 10.86 -19.15
CA PHE A 126 10.03 11.59 -18.74
C PHE A 126 8.87 11.42 -19.72
N ALA A 127 9.13 11.62 -21.02
CA ALA A 127 8.13 11.45 -22.06
C ALA A 127 7.61 10.01 -22.12
N ALA A 128 8.51 9.02 -22.06
CA ALA A 128 8.16 7.61 -22.04
C ALA A 128 7.29 7.26 -20.82
N MET A 129 7.66 7.72 -19.62
CA MET A 129 6.88 7.51 -18.39
C MET A 129 5.49 8.12 -18.51
N VAL A 130 5.37 9.38 -18.92
CA VAL A 130 4.07 10.06 -19.11
C VAL A 130 3.20 9.27 -20.06
N ILE A 131 3.72 8.90 -21.23
CA ILE A 131 2.95 8.22 -22.28
C ILE A 131 2.50 6.84 -21.80
N LEU A 132 3.42 6.02 -21.30
CA LEU A 132 3.11 4.64 -20.89
C LEU A 132 2.14 4.60 -19.70
N LEU A 133 2.35 5.46 -18.70
CA LEU A 133 1.44 5.55 -17.56
C LEU A 133 0.09 6.11 -17.97
N TRP A 134 0.05 7.12 -18.86
CA TRP A 134 -1.22 7.66 -19.33
C TRP A 134 -2.03 6.63 -20.12
N ILE A 135 -1.38 5.82 -20.96
CA ILE A 135 -1.99 4.68 -21.65
C ILE A 135 -2.54 3.68 -20.63
N ALA A 136 -1.75 3.34 -19.60
CA ALA A 136 -2.21 2.45 -18.54
C ALA A 136 -3.47 2.99 -17.84
N MET A 137 -3.49 4.28 -17.48
CA MET A 137 -4.65 4.92 -16.85
C MET A 137 -5.88 4.98 -17.78
N ALA A 138 -5.67 5.17 -19.08
CA ALA A 138 -6.74 5.12 -20.06
C ALA A 138 -7.31 3.70 -20.22
N ALA A 139 -6.44 2.70 -20.22
CA ALA A 139 -6.81 1.30 -20.41
C ALA A 139 -7.51 0.69 -19.19
N THR A 140 -7.09 1.05 -17.97
CA THR A 140 -7.78 0.68 -16.72
C THR A 140 -9.05 1.49 -16.46
N ARG A 141 -9.34 2.48 -17.33
CA ARG A 141 -10.48 3.42 -17.22
C ARG A 141 -10.50 4.14 -15.87
N ALA A 142 -9.33 4.58 -15.42
CA ALA A 142 -9.22 5.35 -14.20
C ALA A 142 -10.06 6.64 -14.25
N PRO A 143 -10.67 7.06 -13.13
CA PRO A 143 -11.45 8.29 -13.09
C PRO A 143 -10.55 9.47 -13.48
N ASN A 144 -11.05 10.38 -14.31
CA ASN A 144 -10.30 11.59 -14.74
C ASN A 144 -8.92 11.33 -15.41
N TYR A 145 -8.70 10.17 -16.04
CA TYR A 145 -7.42 9.83 -16.71
C TYR A 145 -6.93 10.89 -17.73
N LYS A 146 -7.83 11.67 -18.34
CA LYS A 146 -7.47 12.78 -19.25
C LYS A 146 -6.63 13.87 -18.58
N ARG A 147 -6.77 14.04 -17.26
CA ARG A 147 -6.02 15.02 -16.47
C ARG A 147 -4.74 14.44 -15.86
N PHE A 148 -4.47 13.15 -16.06
CA PHE A 148 -3.29 12.46 -15.52
C PHE A 148 -1.97 13.15 -15.90
N PRO A 149 -1.71 13.55 -17.17
CA PRO A 149 -0.41 14.14 -17.53
C PRO A 149 -0.07 15.39 -16.72
N ILE A 150 -1.07 16.23 -16.40
CA ILE A 150 -0.88 17.44 -15.60
C ILE A 150 -0.47 17.09 -14.17
N GLY A 151 -1.15 16.11 -13.56
CA GLY A 151 -0.80 15.60 -12.24
C GLY A 151 0.58 14.96 -12.22
N PHE A 152 0.89 14.15 -13.23
CA PHE A 152 2.17 13.47 -13.34
C PHE A 152 3.32 14.45 -13.47
N VAL A 153 3.18 15.53 -14.27
CA VAL A 153 4.20 16.59 -14.36
C VAL A 153 4.51 17.15 -12.97
N CYS A 154 3.49 17.42 -12.14
CA CYS A 154 3.70 17.91 -10.79
C CYS A 154 4.46 16.90 -9.91
N VAL A 155 4.01 15.63 -9.89
CA VAL A 155 4.67 14.56 -9.12
C VAL A 155 6.13 14.36 -9.59
N PHE A 156 6.35 14.36 -10.89
CA PHE A 156 7.69 14.23 -11.49
C PHE A 156 8.59 15.40 -11.15
N MET A 157 8.10 16.64 -11.17
CA MET A 157 8.89 17.80 -10.77
C MET A 157 9.31 17.74 -9.30
N ILE A 158 8.43 17.26 -8.42
CA ILE A 158 8.77 17.04 -7.01
C ILE A 158 9.84 15.95 -6.87
N ALA A 159 9.71 14.85 -7.63
CA ALA A 159 10.71 13.78 -7.66
C ALA A 159 12.07 14.28 -8.19
N LEU A 160 12.05 15.11 -9.25
CA LEU A 160 13.23 15.76 -9.80
C LEU A 160 13.93 16.64 -8.76
N ILE A 161 13.17 17.52 -8.08
CA ILE A 161 13.71 18.36 -7.00
C ILE A 161 14.27 17.48 -5.87
N SER A 162 13.62 16.37 -5.53
CA SER A 162 14.08 15.45 -4.49
C SER A 162 15.42 14.81 -4.85
N LYS A 163 15.57 14.34 -6.11
CA LYS A 163 16.84 13.81 -6.63
C LYS A 163 17.93 14.87 -6.73
N MET A 164 17.58 16.10 -7.13
CA MET A 164 18.50 17.24 -7.13
C MET A 164 18.97 17.59 -5.71
N LEU A 165 18.10 17.57 -4.71
CA LEU A 165 18.50 17.81 -3.32
C LEU A 165 19.38 16.67 -2.78
N ALA A 166 19.08 15.42 -3.14
CA ALA A 166 19.86 14.26 -2.74
C ALA A 166 21.27 14.24 -3.36
N SER A 167 21.49 14.86 -4.53
CA SER A 167 22.81 14.97 -5.16
C SER A 167 23.72 16.05 -4.56
N ASN A 168 23.24 16.86 -3.61
CA ASN A 168 24.07 17.87 -2.96
C ASN A 168 25.15 17.24 -2.07
N VAL A 169 26.41 17.68 -2.15
CA VAL A 169 27.53 17.09 -1.40
C VAL A 169 27.36 17.22 0.12
N VAL A 170 26.79 18.33 0.61
CA VAL A 170 26.55 18.56 2.05
C VAL A 170 25.38 17.71 2.54
N LEU A 171 24.28 17.64 1.80
CA LEU A 171 23.12 16.83 2.16
C LEU A 171 23.42 15.33 2.02
N LYS A 172 24.28 14.95 1.07
CA LYS A 172 24.79 13.58 0.90
C LYS A 172 25.69 13.16 2.06
N LYS A 173 26.45 14.08 2.67
CA LYS A 173 27.15 13.84 3.95
C LYS A 173 26.19 13.62 5.12
N GLY A 174 24.99 14.20 5.08
CA GLY A 174 23.89 13.90 6.00
C GLY A 174 23.11 12.62 5.66
N SER A 175 23.51 11.88 4.62
CA SER A 175 22.89 10.62 4.17
C SER A 175 21.39 10.68 3.88
N VAL A 176 20.87 11.86 3.51
CA VAL A 176 19.46 12.02 3.17
C VAL A 176 19.25 11.57 1.73
N GLY A 177 18.74 10.34 1.54
CA GLY A 177 18.39 9.80 0.23
C GLY A 177 17.26 10.56 -0.46
N ASP A 178 17.13 10.36 -1.77
CA ASP A 178 16.07 10.93 -2.61
C ASP A 178 14.66 10.54 -2.13
N SER A 179 14.48 9.32 -1.65
CA SER A 179 13.24 8.81 -1.04
C SER A 179 12.73 9.65 0.13
N ILE A 180 13.63 10.13 1.01
CA ILE A 180 13.24 10.96 2.16
C ILE A 180 12.80 12.35 1.70
N TRP A 181 13.57 12.97 0.81
CA TRP A 181 13.19 14.26 0.23
C TRP A 181 11.85 14.16 -0.51
N ALA A 182 11.62 13.07 -1.23
CA ALA A 182 10.36 12.80 -1.91
C ALA A 182 9.18 12.73 -0.94
N ILE A 183 9.30 12.00 0.17
CA ILE A 183 8.24 11.93 1.20
C ILE A 183 8.03 13.28 1.86
N ILE A 184 9.10 13.98 2.25
CA ILE A 184 9.02 15.29 2.91
C ILE A 184 8.35 16.32 2.00
N LEU A 185 8.79 16.43 0.74
CA LEU A 185 8.23 17.39 -0.21
C LEU A 185 6.81 17.03 -0.64
N GLY A 186 6.50 15.74 -0.81
CA GLY A 186 5.14 15.27 -1.07
C GLY A 186 4.19 15.61 0.08
N CYS A 187 4.63 15.36 1.33
CA CYS A 187 3.90 15.71 2.55
C CYS A 187 3.73 17.23 2.67
N PHE A 188 4.78 18.00 2.41
CA PHE A 188 4.72 19.45 2.42
C PHE A 188 3.64 19.97 1.45
N ILE A 189 3.64 19.49 0.21
CA ILE A 189 2.66 19.91 -0.81
C ILE A 189 1.23 19.51 -0.41
N ARG A 190 1.03 18.31 0.13
CA ARG A 190 -0.28 17.86 0.65
C ARG A 190 -0.81 18.80 1.73
N ASN A 191 0.03 19.17 2.69
CA ASN A 191 -0.38 20.00 3.81
C ASN A 191 -0.57 21.47 3.39
N VAL A 192 0.27 22.01 2.50
CA VAL A 192 0.08 23.34 1.90
C VAL A 192 -1.21 23.40 1.09
N MET A 193 -1.49 22.39 0.25
CA MET A 193 -2.73 22.35 -0.51
C MET A 193 -3.97 22.24 0.39
N SER A 194 -3.90 21.42 1.44
CA SER A 194 -5.00 21.29 2.40
C SER A 194 -5.25 22.60 3.14
N PHE A 195 -4.19 23.33 3.49
CA PHE A 195 -4.28 24.66 4.09
C PHE A 195 -4.89 25.70 3.13
N VAL A 196 -4.40 25.77 1.89
CA VAL A 196 -4.84 26.75 0.88
C VAL A 196 -6.27 26.49 0.39
N THR A 197 -6.62 25.23 0.13
CA THR A 197 -7.93 24.86 -0.43
C THR A 197 -8.98 24.65 0.67
N LYS A 198 -8.59 24.63 1.96
CA LYS A 198 -9.46 24.28 3.12
C LYS A 198 -10.23 22.97 2.93
N SER A 199 -9.69 22.07 2.10
CA SER A 199 -10.29 20.77 1.79
C SER A 199 -9.31 19.67 2.16
N SER A 200 -9.82 18.59 2.75
CA SER A 200 -9.05 17.38 3.00
C SER A 200 -8.89 16.52 1.75
N ILE A 201 -9.63 16.80 0.68
CA ILE A 201 -9.64 15.99 -0.54
C ILE A 201 -8.58 16.51 -1.51
N LEU A 202 -7.75 15.61 -2.02
CA LEU A 202 -6.72 15.94 -3.01
C LEU A 202 -7.40 16.31 -4.34
N ALA A 203 -6.88 17.33 -5.03
CA ALA A 203 -7.45 17.78 -6.29
C ALA A 203 -7.50 16.62 -7.32
N PRO A 204 -8.57 16.46 -8.11
CA PRO A 204 -8.75 15.27 -8.97
C PRO A 204 -7.61 15.03 -9.96
N TRP A 205 -6.96 16.08 -10.47
CA TRP A 205 -5.84 15.97 -11.39
C TRP A 205 -4.59 15.39 -10.72
N LEU A 206 -4.35 15.73 -9.45
CA LEU A 206 -3.22 15.26 -8.66
C LEU A 206 -3.50 13.88 -8.04
N LYS A 207 -4.76 13.61 -7.65
CA LYS A 207 -5.17 12.31 -7.11
C LYS A 207 -5.00 11.18 -8.11
N VAL A 208 -5.27 11.43 -9.39
CA VAL A 208 -5.08 10.41 -10.44
C VAL A 208 -3.61 10.14 -10.70
N ALA A 209 -2.72 11.09 -10.43
CA ALA A 209 -1.27 10.88 -10.50
C ALA A 209 -0.67 10.24 -9.25
N GLN A 210 -1.41 10.16 -8.13
CA GLN A 210 -0.95 9.54 -6.88
C GLN A 210 -1.05 8.00 -6.95
N GLN A 211 -0.30 7.36 -7.84
CA GLN A 211 -0.34 5.91 -8.10
C GLN A 211 0.82 5.18 -7.39
N THR A 212 0.80 5.19 -6.05
CA THR A 212 1.88 4.64 -5.20
C THR A 212 2.22 3.18 -5.53
N GLU A 213 1.19 2.35 -5.64
CA GLU A 213 1.30 0.91 -5.90
C GLU A 213 1.86 0.62 -7.29
N LEU A 214 1.30 1.27 -8.32
CA LEU A 214 1.74 1.11 -9.71
C LEU A 214 3.22 1.47 -9.85
N TYR A 215 3.65 2.58 -9.25
CA TYR A 215 5.04 3.03 -9.33
C TYR A 215 6.02 2.06 -8.64
N ILE A 216 5.73 1.60 -7.42
CA ILE A 216 6.57 0.61 -6.73
C ILE A 216 6.59 -0.71 -7.50
N ALA A 217 5.45 -1.16 -8.01
CA ALA A 217 5.36 -2.39 -8.77
C ALA A 217 6.21 -2.34 -10.06
N ILE A 218 6.21 -1.20 -10.79
CA ILE A 218 7.08 -1.02 -11.96
C ILE A 218 8.55 -1.01 -11.56
N SER A 219 8.91 -0.29 -10.48
CA SER A 219 10.27 -0.27 -9.92
C SER A 219 10.77 -1.68 -9.63
N LEU A 220 9.94 -2.51 -9.01
CA LEU A 220 10.26 -3.92 -8.72
C LEU A 220 10.45 -4.76 -9.98
N VAL A 221 9.59 -4.61 -10.98
CA VAL A 221 9.71 -5.36 -12.24
C VAL A 221 11.03 -5.05 -12.96
N LEU A 222 11.55 -3.83 -12.82
CA LEU A 222 12.82 -3.38 -13.40
C LEU A 222 14.07 -3.76 -12.58
N LEU A 223 13.89 -4.36 -11.40
CA LEU A 223 14.99 -4.80 -10.55
C LEU A 223 15.62 -6.06 -11.17
N CYS A 224 16.55 -5.83 -12.11
CA CYS A 224 17.24 -6.88 -12.84
C CYS A 224 18.18 -7.62 -11.90
N ILE A 225 17.99 -8.93 -11.75
CA ILE A 225 18.89 -9.76 -10.95
C ILE A 225 19.91 -10.41 -11.87
N ASP A 226 21.20 -10.13 -11.64
CA ASP A 226 22.29 -10.83 -12.32
C ASP A 226 22.68 -12.12 -11.58
N ILE A 227 22.33 -13.28 -12.12
CA ILE A 227 22.64 -14.58 -11.50
C ILE A 227 24.16 -14.86 -11.50
N SER A 228 24.91 -14.31 -12.45
CA SER A 228 26.35 -14.54 -12.56
C SER A 228 27.13 -13.91 -11.40
N VAL A 229 26.75 -12.69 -11.01
CA VAL A 229 27.33 -11.93 -9.88
C VAL A 229 26.90 -12.54 -8.54
N LEU A 230 25.70 -13.11 -8.49
CA LEU A 230 25.18 -13.74 -7.28
C LEU A 230 25.84 -15.08 -6.97
N ARG A 231 26.13 -15.91 -7.98
CA ARG A 231 26.55 -17.30 -7.81
C ARG A 231 27.68 -17.55 -6.79
N PRO A 232 28.78 -16.77 -6.74
CA PRO A 232 29.89 -17.04 -5.81
C PRO A 232 29.59 -16.67 -4.34
N LEU A 233 28.63 -15.76 -4.10
CA LEU A 233 28.29 -15.27 -2.77
C LEU A 233 26.90 -15.73 -2.30
N ALA A 234 26.10 -16.28 -3.22
CA ALA A 234 24.71 -16.68 -3.00
C ALA A 234 24.52 -17.68 -1.85
N PRO A 235 25.34 -18.73 -1.64
CA PRO A 235 25.08 -19.66 -0.55
C PRO A 235 25.16 -18.99 0.84
N ARG A 236 26.18 -18.15 1.02
CA ARG A 236 26.42 -17.41 2.28
C ARG A 236 25.41 -16.29 2.47
N ALA A 237 25.12 -15.53 1.41
CA ALA A 237 24.11 -14.49 1.40
C ALA A 237 22.70 -15.05 1.65
N LEU A 238 22.36 -16.20 1.04
CA LEU A 238 21.09 -16.89 1.23
C LEU A 238 20.97 -17.38 2.66
N PHE A 239 22.04 -17.95 3.25
CA PHE A 239 22.02 -18.38 4.65
C PHE A 239 21.65 -17.22 5.60
N VAL A 240 22.28 -16.05 5.45
CA VAL A 240 21.95 -14.87 6.27
C VAL A 240 20.50 -14.44 6.00
N SER A 241 20.16 -14.18 4.75
CA SER A 241 18.87 -13.58 4.39
C SER A 241 17.66 -14.50 4.62
N TRP A 242 17.78 -15.81 4.37
CA TRP A 242 16.64 -16.74 4.47
C TRP A 242 16.44 -17.32 5.86
N ILE A 243 17.41 -17.20 6.76
CA ILE A 243 17.23 -17.56 8.16
C ILE A 243 16.74 -16.35 8.94
N ASP A 244 17.42 -15.21 8.79
CA ASP A 244 17.10 -13.99 9.52
C ASP A 244 15.71 -13.46 9.20
N THR A 245 15.47 -13.15 7.91
CA THR A 245 14.27 -12.45 7.48
C THR A 245 12.97 -13.18 7.85
N PRO A 246 12.77 -14.49 7.56
CA PRO A 246 11.53 -15.17 7.92
C PRO A 246 11.35 -15.32 9.44
N THR A 247 12.45 -15.55 10.17
CA THR A 247 12.42 -15.73 11.63
C THR A 247 12.00 -14.43 12.32
N LEU A 248 12.69 -13.33 12.01
CA LEU A 248 12.37 -12.03 12.59
C LEU A 248 11.02 -11.51 12.11
N PHE A 249 10.65 -11.76 10.85
CA PHE A 249 9.33 -11.43 10.32
C PHE A 249 8.20 -12.00 11.19
N ILE A 250 8.27 -13.29 11.55
CA ILE A 250 7.25 -13.95 12.37
C ILE A 250 7.28 -13.42 13.81
N VAL A 251 8.48 -13.34 14.41
CA VAL A 251 8.66 -12.94 15.81
C VAL A 251 8.16 -11.52 16.04
N VAL A 252 8.52 -10.57 15.17
CA VAL A 252 8.12 -9.17 15.30
C VAL A 252 6.65 -8.96 14.95
N ALA A 253 6.12 -9.63 13.92
CA ALA A 253 4.69 -9.56 13.63
C ALA A 253 3.87 -10.05 14.83
N TYR A 254 4.30 -11.14 15.47
CA TYR A 254 3.69 -11.65 16.70
C TYR A 254 3.84 -10.67 17.86
N PHE A 255 5.02 -10.11 18.08
CA PHE A 255 5.27 -9.12 19.14
C PHE A 255 4.39 -7.87 18.96
N GLY A 256 4.32 -7.31 17.76
CA GLY A 256 3.50 -6.15 17.44
C GLY A 256 2.01 -6.39 17.67
N TRP A 257 1.52 -7.55 17.25
CA TRP A 257 0.13 -7.96 17.45
C TRP A 257 -0.19 -8.22 18.93
N LYS A 258 0.63 -9.01 19.63
CA LYS A 258 0.33 -9.52 20.97
C LYS A 258 0.68 -8.53 22.08
N VAL A 259 1.86 -7.91 22.01
CA VAL A 259 2.40 -7.05 23.08
C VAL A 259 1.96 -5.60 22.88
N LEU A 260 2.17 -5.04 21.68
CA LEU A 260 1.84 -3.64 21.40
C LEU A 260 0.35 -3.43 21.06
N LYS A 261 -0.41 -4.51 20.86
CA LYS A 261 -1.84 -4.49 20.50
C LYS A 261 -2.07 -3.63 19.24
N ILE A 262 -1.21 -3.81 18.24
CA ILE A 262 -1.38 -3.24 16.90
C ILE A 262 -2.29 -4.18 16.11
N ASP A 263 -3.02 -3.66 15.11
CA ASP A 263 -3.82 -4.52 14.26
C ASP A 263 -2.93 -5.50 13.48
N THR A 264 -3.39 -6.74 13.34
CA THR A 264 -2.59 -7.84 12.81
C THR A 264 -2.03 -7.55 11.42
N GLN A 265 -2.80 -6.91 10.55
CA GLN A 265 -2.37 -6.57 9.19
C GLN A 265 -1.24 -5.54 9.22
N THR A 266 -1.38 -4.44 9.97
CA THR A 266 -0.31 -3.42 10.08
C THR A 266 0.93 -3.98 10.78
N ALA A 267 0.78 -4.86 11.77
CA ALA A 267 1.91 -5.52 12.42
C ALA A 267 2.69 -6.41 11.42
N ILE A 268 1.99 -7.19 10.59
CA ILE A 268 2.58 -8.00 9.52
C ILE A 268 3.25 -7.10 8.47
N ILE A 269 2.57 -6.04 8.01
CA ILE A 269 3.11 -5.09 7.02
C ILE A 269 4.37 -4.42 7.56
N MET A 270 4.34 -3.91 8.80
CA MET A 270 5.50 -3.26 9.41
C MET A 270 6.66 -4.23 9.59
N SER A 271 6.38 -5.45 10.07
CA SER A 271 7.39 -6.49 10.21
C SER A 271 8.05 -6.82 8.86
N GLY A 272 7.26 -7.10 7.84
CA GLY A 272 7.79 -7.41 6.51
C GLY A 272 8.48 -6.22 5.85
N ALA A 273 8.01 -5.01 6.09
CA ALA A 273 8.68 -3.80 5.66
C ALA A 273 10.07 -3.68 6.28
N THR A 274 10.21 -3.97 7.58
CA THR A 274 11.49 -3.89 8.30
C THR A 274 12.48 -4.95 7.80
N PHE A 275 12.10 -6.23 7.75
CA PHE A 275 13.11 -7.31 7.56
C PHE A 275 13.44 -7.70 6.12
N ILE A 276 12.77 -7.12 5.12
CA ILE A 276 12.91 -7.53 3.72
C ILE A 276 13.57 -6.39 2.93
N CYS A 277 12.75 -5.52 2.33
CA CYS A 277 13.19 -4.53 1.35
C CYS A 277 12.47 -3.19 1.55
N GLY A 278 11.95 -2.96 2.75
CA GLY A 278 11.25 -1.73 3.05
C GLY A 278 9.90 -1.64 2.34
N SER A 279 9.80 -0.62 1.48
CA SER A 279 8.54 -0.20 0.87
C SER A 279 7.91 -1.24 -0.04
N SER A 280 8.74 -1.95 -0.80
CA SER A 280 8.30 -2.99 -1.72
C SER A 280 7.62 -4.16 -1.01
N ALA A 281 8.15 -4.59 0.14
CA ALA A 281 7.54 -5.64 0.95
C ALA A 281 6.23 -5.18 1.60
N ALA A 282 6.17 -3.92 2.06
CA ALA A 282 4.94 -3.35 2.61
C ALA A 282 3.80 -3.41 1.59
N ILE A 283 4.04 -2.97 0.36
CA ILE A 283 3.07 -2.99 -0.73
C ILE A 283 2.67 -4.42 -1.10
N ALA A 284 3.65 -5.33 -1.25
CA ALA A 284 3.37 -6.73 -1.60
C ALA A 284 2.50 -7.43 -0.54
N LEU A 285 2.79 -7.22 0.74
CA LEU A 285 2.00 -7.77 1.86
C LEU A 285 0.64 -7.10 1.98
N GLY A 286 0.56 -5.79 1.78
CA GLY A 286 -0.70 -5.03 1.74
C GLY A 286 -1.63 -5.54 0.65
N ALA A 287 -1.11 -5.74 -0.57
CA ALA A 287 -1.85 -6.34 -1.68
C ALA A 287 -2.27 -7.79 -1.38
N SER A 288 -1.36 -8.60 -0.86
CA SER A 288 -1.61 -10.01 -0.50
C SER A 288 -2.71 -10.16 0.56
N MET A 289 -2.87 -9.18 1.45
CA MET A 289 -3.92 -9.16 2.48
C MET A 289 -5.16 -8.32 2.10
N GLY A 290 -5.17 -7.67 0.93
CA GLY A 290 -6.28 -6.83 0.47
C GLY A 290 -6.44 -5.50 1.21
N VAL A 291 -5.36 -4.95 1.78
CA VAL A 291 -5.37 -3.69 2.55
C VAL A 291 -4.22 -2.75 2.16
N PRO A 292 -4.13 -2.33 0.89
CA PRO A 292 -3.01 -1.51 0.41
C PRO A 292 -2.87 -0.17 1.14
N HIS A 293 -3.98 0.45 1.57
CA HIS A 293 -3.99 1.72 2.30
C HIS A 293 -3.25 1.68 3.66
N LYS A 294 -3.02 0.49 4.24
CA LYS A 294 -2.29 0.35 5.52
C LYS A 294 -0.77 0.39 5.37
N THR A 295 -0.26 0.50 4.15
CA THR A 295 1.18 0.46 3.85
C THR A 295 1.86 1.81 3.96
N GLU A 296 1.12 2.90 3.73
CA GLU A 296 1.66 4.27 3.67
C GLU A 296 2.42 4.67 4.95
N MET A 297 1.84 4.40 6.12
CA MET A 297 2.43 4.75 7.42
C MET A 297 3.69 3.92 7.75
N PRO A 298 3.69 2.58 7.64
CA PRO A 298 4.92 1.79 7.74
C PRO A 298 6.02 2.29 6.81
N ILE A 299 5.72 2.55 5.53
CA ILE A 299 6.71 3.01 4.54
C ILE A 299 7.32 4.36 4.95
N ALA A 300 6.50 5.29 5.44
CA ALA A 300 6.97 6.58 5.90
C ALA A 300 7.92 6.45 7.11
N ILE A 301 7.56 5.61 8.09
CA ILE A 301 8.36 5.38 9.30
C ILE A 301 9.72 4.80 8.91
N ILE A 302 9.77 3.68 8.19
CA ILE A 302 11.04 3.04 7.81
C ILE A 302 11.94 4.01 7.04
N SER A 303 11.38 4.82 6.14
CA SER A 303 12.16 5.73 5.30
C SER A 303 12.85 6.81 6.14
N ILE A 304 12.15 7.32 7.15
CA ILE A 304 12.71 8.31 8.09
C ILE A 304 13.81 7.69 8.96
N PHE A 305 13.57 6.49 9.48
CA PHE A 305 14.50 5.81 10.39
C PHE A 305 15.64 5.06 9.68
N THR A 306 15.62 4.97 8.35
CA THR A 306 16.75 4.45 7.57
C THR A 306 17.98 5.37 7.67
N ILE A 307 17.79 6.69 7.80
CA ILE A 307 18.90 7.68 7.78
C ILE A 307 19.91 7.45 8.92
N PRO A 308 19.49 7.33 10.20
CA PRO A 308 20.43 7.02 11.27
C PRO A 308 21.21 5.73 11.02
N SER A 309 20.57 4.70 10.48
CA SER A 309 21.20 3.40 10.22
C SER A 309 22.31 3.48 9.17
N ILE A 310 22.12 4.27 8.10
CA ILE A 310 23.14 4.48 7.05
C ILE A 310 24.45 5.02 7.65
N ILE A 311 24.33 5.94 8.60
CA ILE A 311 25.48 6.60 9.21
C ILE A 311 26.05 5.71 10.32
N ALA A 312 25.22 5.20 11.22
CA ALA A 312 25.67 4.49 12.42
C ALA A 312 26.39 3.17 12.10
N LEU A 313 25.85 2.35 11.20
CA LEU A 313 26.35 0.99 10.97
C LEU A 313 27.80 0.95 10.46
N PRO A 314 28.21 1.76 9.46
CA PRO A 314 29.60 1.79 9.00
C PRO A 314 30.61 2.18 10.08
N TYR A 315 30.27 3.14 10.95
CA TYR A 315 31.14 3.53 12.06
C TYR A 315 31.24 2.44 13.12
N VAL A 316 30.15 1.75 13.42
CA VAL A 316 30.15 0.60 14.35
C VAL A 316 31.00 -0.54 13.78
N ALA A 317 30.83 -0.87 12.50
CA ALA A 317 31.62 -1.91 11.83
C ALA A 317 33.13 -1.62 11.84
N LYS A 318 33.53 -0.37 11.57
CA LYS A 318 34.93 0.07 11.66
C LYS A 318 35.48 -0.07 13.08
N ARG A 319 34.70 0.30 14.09
CA ARG A 319 35.11 0.19 15.50
C ARG A 319 35.23 -1.26 15.96
N MET A 320 34.40 -2.15 15.43
CA MET A 320 34.45 -3.58 15.69
C MET A 320 35.54 -4.31 14.87
N ALA A 321 36.25 -3.61 13.98
CA ALA A 321 37.26 -4.17 13.08
C ALA A 321 36.75 -5.37 12.26
N LEU A 322 35.49 -5.30 11.80
CA LEU A 322 34.90 -6.32 10.94
C LEU A 322 35.55 -6.29 9.54
N SER A 323 35.61 -7.42 8.84
CA SER A 323 36.09 -7.46 7.45
C SER A 323 35.11 -6.74 6.51
N ALA A 324 35.57 -6.36 5.32
CA ALA A 324 34.73 -5.69 4.32
C ALA A 324 33.53 -6.54 3.88
N THR A 325 33.74 -7.85 3.70
CA THR A 325 32.68 -8.79 3.30
C THR A 325 31.65 -9.01 4.41
N VAL A 326 32.07 -9.16 5.66
CA VAL A 326 31.16 -9.27 6.82
C VAL A 326 30.37 -7.97 7.00
N SER A 327 31.04 -6.82 6.92
CA SER A 327 30.41 -5.50 7.02
C SER A 327 29.40 -5.28 5.90
N GLY A 328 29.78 -5.63 4.67
CA GLY A 328 28.88 -5.57 3.51
C GLY A 328 27.65 -6.46 3.70
N ALA A 329 27.83 -7.71 4.12
CA ALA A 329 26.72 -8.60 4.39
C ALA A 329 25.80 -8.09 5.52
N TRP A 330 26.39 -7.49 6.55
CA TRP A 330 25.64 -6.89 7.64
C TRP A 330 24.79 -5.71 7.17
N PHE A 331 25.37 -4.75 6.44
CA PHE A 331 24.63 -3.59 5.90
C PHE A 331 23.54 -4.04 4.92
N GLY A 332 23.86 -5.00 4.05
CA GLY A 332 22.90 -5.58 3.11
C GLY A 332 21.73 -6.24 3.80
N GLY A 333 21.94 -6.85 4.96
CA GLY A 333 20.89 -7.54 5.70
C GLY A 333 19.93 -6.63 6.47
N CYS A 334 20.39 -5.50 7.02
CA CYS A 334 19.59 -4.70 7.97
C CYS A 334 19.27 -3.26 7.55
N VAL A 335 19.73 -2.78 6.39
CA VAL A 335 19.39 -1.43 5.91
C VAL A 335 18.23 -1.49 4.91
N ASP A 336 17.14 -0.77 5.18
CA ASP A 336 15.82 -0.97 4.55
C ASP A 336 15.64 -0.37 3.14
N SER A 337 16.73 -0.08 2.43
CA SER A 337 16.70 0.42 1.05
C SER A 337 17.99 0.11 0.31
N THR A 338 17.90 -0.37 -0.94
CA THR A 338 19.07 -0.72 -1.75
C THR A 338 20.04 0.45 -1.92
N GLY A 339 19.54 1.66 -2.18
CA GLY A 339 20.38 2.86 -2.29
C GLY A 339 21.03 3.24 -0.95
N ALA A 340 20.30 3.09 0.16
CA ALA A 340 20.80 3.35 1.51
C ALA A 340 21.90 2.34 1.92
N VAL A 341 21.73 1.07 1.57
CA VAL A 341 22.72 0.00 1.78
C VAL A 341 24.04 0.36 1.09
N ILE A 342 23.97 0.70 -0.20
CA ILE A 342 25.16 1.04 -1.00
C ILE A 342 25.82 2.31 -0.45
N ALA A 343 25.04 3.29 -0.01
CA ALA A 343 25.56 4.50 0.64
C ALA A 343 26.29 4.17 1.95
N ALA A 344 25.73 3.31 2.80
CA ALA A 344 26.38 2.85 4.03
C ALA A 344 27.70 2.11 3.73
N ALA A 345 27.68 1.18 2.77
CA ALA A 345 28.88 0.47 2.32
C ALA A 345 29.94 1.40 1.72
N SER A 346 29.52 2.45 1.02
CA SER A 346 30.43 3.47 0.49
C SER A 346 31.08 4.32 1.60
N ILE A 347 30.37 4.61 2.69
CA ILE A 347 30.94 5.27 3.89
C ILE A 347 31.96 4.36 4.59
N TYR A 348 31.75 3.05 4.53
CA TYR A 348 32.75 2.09 5.00
C TYR A 348 34.06 2.23 4.21
N GLY A 349 33.97 2.45 2.89
CA GLY A 349 35.09 2.85 2.05
C GLY A 349 35.84 1.69 1.39
N ASP A 350 35.17 0.54 1.24
CA ASP A 350 35.73 -0.66 0.61
C ASP A 350 34.78 -1.18 -0.48
N HIS A 351 35.33 -1.50 -1.65
CA HIS A 351 34.56 -2.01 -2.80
C HIS A 351 33.94 -3.38 -2.53
N ASP A 352 34.60 -4.24 -1.75
CA ASP A 352 34.07 -5.56 -1.43
C ASP A 352 32.84 -5.46 -0.50
N ALA A 353 32.79 -4.44 0.35
CA ALA A 353 31.62 -4.16 1.17
C ALA A 353 30.42 -3.73 0.30
N ILE A 354 30.64 -2.90 -0.72
CA ILE A 354 29.59 -2.46 -1.66
C ILE A 354 29.03 -3.67 -2.41
N ASN A 355 29.89 -4.48 -3.04
CA ASN A 355 29.48 -5.64 -3.81
C ASN A 355 28.74 -6.66 -2.94
N THR A 356 29.29 -6.98 -1.76
CA THR A 356 28.66 -7.96 -0.86
C THR A 356 27.32 -7.46 -0.33
N SER A 357 27.22 -6.17 0.02
CA SER A 357 25.97 -5.57 0.52
C SER A 357 24.86 -5.56 -0.52
N ALA A 358 25.19 -5.21 -1.77
CA ALA A 358 24.25 -5.26 -2.88
C ALA A 358 23.74 -6.68 -3.11
N ILE A 359 24.63 -7.67 -3.08
CA ILE A 359 24.28 -9.09 -3.26
C ILE A 359 23.34 -9.59 -2.16
N VAL A 360 23.69 -9.38 -0.88
CA VAL A 360 22.86 -9.82 0.25
C VAL A 360 21.48 -9.17 0.18
N LYS A 361 21.41 -7.88 -0.18
CA LYS A 361 20.14 -7.16 -0.31
C LYS A 361 19.31 -7.65 -1.49
N MET A 362 19.93 -7.92 -2.64
CA MET A 362 19.23 -8.54 -3.77
C MET A 362 18.67 -9.92 -3.40
N MET A 363 19.40 -10.71 -2.60
CA MET A 363 18.90 -12.00 -2.09
C MET A 363 17.70 -11.86 -1.14
N GLN A 364 17.65 -10.80 -0.34
CA GLN A 364 16.44 -10.47 0.43
C GLN A 364 15.28 -10.07 -0.48
N ASN A 365 15.53 -9.30 -1.54
CA ASN A 365 14.47 -8.90 -2.48
C ASN A 365 13.81 -10.10 -3.18
N VAL A 366 14.58 -11.19 -3.42
CA VAL A 366 14.03 -12.44 -3.98
C VAL A 366 12.98 -13.07 -3.05
N LEU A 367 13.08 -12.88 -1.72
CA LEU A 367 12.11 -13.42 -0.76
C LEU A 367 10.71 -12.82 -0.89
N ILE A 368 10.57 -11.63 -1.48
CA ILE A 368 9.26 -10.96 -1.66
C ILE A 368 8.30 -11.88 -2.41
N GLY A 369 8.77 -12.57 -3.46
CA GLY A 369 7.93 -13.45 -4.28
C GLY A 369 7.33 -14.61 -3.48
N PRO A 370 8.14 -15.54 -2.95
CA PRO A 370 7.66 -16.66 -2.14
C PRO A 370 6.83 -16.22 -0.93
N LEU A 371 7.28 -15.20 -0.20
CA LEU A 371 6.58 -14.70 0.99
C LEU A 371 5.19 -14.15 0.62
N SER A 372 5.07 -13.42 -0.48
CA SER A 372 3.78 -12.89 -0.94
C SER A 372 2.81 -14.01 -1.32
N VAL A 373 3.28 -15.08 -1.95
CA VAL A 373 2.46 -16.27 -2.24
C VAL A 373 1.96 -16.91 -0.93
N ILE A 374 2.89 -17.15 -0.01
CA ILE A 374 2.57 -17.77 1.29
C ILE A 374 1.58 -16.91 2.06
N MET A 375 1.78 -15.59 2.08
CA MET A 375 0.92 -14.67 2.81
C MET A 375 -0.45 -14.54 2.15
N ALA A 376 -0.53 -14.41 0.83
CA ALA A 376 -1.81 -14.40 0.11
C ALA A 376 -2.60 -15.69 0.35
N TRP A 377 -1.92 -16.83 0.37
CA TRP A 377 -2.51 -18.13 0.67
C TRP A 377 -2.99 -18.24 2.12
N ALA A 378 -2.13 -17.93 3.08
CA ALA A 378 -2.44 -18.00 4.50
C ALA A 378 -3.57 -17.03 4.88
N TRP A 379 -3.56 -15.81 4.35
CA TRP A 379 -4.60 -14.82 4.61
C TRP A 379 -5.94 -15.17 3.95
N SER A 380 -5.90 -15.70 2.72
CA SER A 380 -7.08 -16.26 2.04
C SER A 380 -7.73 -17.38 2.86
N ARG A 381 -6.93 -18.31 3.39
CA ARG A 381 -7.42 -19.37 4.29
C ARG A 381 -8.00 -18.83 5.58
N TYR A 382 -7.32 -17.88 6.23
CA TYR A 382 -7.77 -17.26 7.47
C TYR A 382 -9.14 -16.58 7.31
N GLU A 383 -9.34 -15.82 6.24
CA GLU A 383 -10.62 -15.15 6.00
C GLU A 383 -11.74 -16.13 5.66
N LEU A 384 -11.47 -17.18 4.88
CA LEU A 384 -12.47 -18.23 4.61
C LEU A 384 -12.92 -18.89 5.91
N GLN A 385 -11.98 -19.22 6.80
CA GLN A 385 -12.31 -19.78 8.12
C GLN A 385 -13.09 -18.79 8.99
N ALA A 386 -12.70 -17.51 8.99
CA ALA A 386 -13.43 -16.48 9.72
C ALA A 386 -14.85 -16.26 9.18
N ALA A 387 -15.03 -16.35 7.86
CA ALA A 387 -16.34 -16.29 7.22
C ALA A 387 -17.22 -17.48 7.64
N TYR A 388 -16.68 -18.71 7.61
CA TYR A 388 -17.43 -19.89 8.05
C TYR A 388 -17.85 -19.80 9.52
N LYS A 389 -16.97 -19.34 10.42
CA LYS A 389 -17.32 -19.15 11.83
C LYS A 389 -18.42 -18.10 12.03
N ARG A 390 -18.38 -16.99 11.28
CA ARG A 390 -19.44 -15.97 11.34
C ARG A 390 -20.77 -16.49 10.82
N GLU A 391 -20.76 -17.29 9.74
CA GLU A 391 -21.97 -17.93 9.24
C GLU A 391 -22.55 -18.89 10.28
N GLU A 392 -21.72 -19.70 10.94
CA GLU A 392 -22.13 -20.61 12.02
C GLU A 392 -22.71 -19.85 13.23
N GLU A 393 -22.08 -18.75 13.65
CA GLU A 393 -22.60 -17.88 14.72
C GLU A 393 -23.95 -17.23 14.36
N LEU A 394 -24.17 -16.87 13.08
CA LEU A 394 -25.43 -16.32 12.60
C LEU A 394 -26.54 -17.37 12.54
N ILE A 395 -26.23 -18.59 12.10
CA ILE A 395 -27.17 -19.72 12.11
C ILE A 395 -27.58 -20.03 13.55
N ASN A 396 -26.61 -20.22 14.45
CA ASN A 396 -26.87 -20.50 15.86
C ASN A 396 -27.68 -19.36 16.51
N ARG A 397 -27.41 -18.09 16.16
CA ARG A 397 -28.20 -16.96 16.68
C ARG A 397 -29.64 -16.98 16.19
N ASN A 398 -29.86 -17.30 14.92
CA ASN A 398 -31.21 -17.35 14.34
C ASN A 398 -32.02 -18.53 14.90
N GLU A 399 -31.41 -19.72 15.05
CA GLU A 399 -32.05 -20.87 15.68
C GLU A 399 -32.48 -20.57 17.12
N ASN A 400 -31.61 -19.93 17.92
CA ASN A 400 -31.97 -19.50 19.29
C ASN A 400 -33.11 -18.46 19.32
N LEU A 401 -33.25 -17.62 18.29
CA LEU A 401 -34.35 -16.65 18.20
C LEU A 401 -35.66 -17.35 17.84
N ASP A 402 -35.61 -18.29 16.90
CA ASP A 402 -36.77 -19.10 16.53
C ASP A 402 -37.27 -19.93 17.73
N ASP A 403 -36.36 -20.56 18.49
CA ASP A 403 -36.70 -21.32 19.71
C ASP A 403 -37.29 -20.43 20.83
N ALA A 404 -36.75 -19.22 21.03
CA ALA A 404 -37.26 -18.28 22.02
C ALA A 404 -38.68 -17.78 21.67
N VAL A 405 -38.93 -17.48 20.38
CA VAL A 405 -40.26 -17.07 19.89
C VAL A 405 -41.26 -18.22 20.01
N VAL A 406 -40.86 -19.45 19.67
CA VAL A 406 -41.70 -20.64 19.85
C VAL A 406 -42.06 -20.85 21.32
N GLN A 407 -41.10 -20.65 22.23
CA GLN A 407 -41.34 -20.83 23.66
C GLN A 407 -42.24 -19.73 24.26
N GLU A 408 -42.15 -18.50 23.78
CA GLU A 408 -43.04 -17.39 24.16
C GLU A 408 -44.47 -17.63 23.65
N GLN A 409 -44.65 -18.15 22.43
CA GLN A 409 -45.96 -18.55 21.91
C GLN A 409 -46.59 -19.73 22.67
N VAL A 410 -45.79 -20.74 23.04
CA VAL A 410 -46.29 -21.88 23.83
C VAL A 410 -46.73 -21.44 25.23
N LEU A 411 -46.06 -20.44 25.82
CA LEU A 411 -46.47 -19.87 27.12
C LEU A 411 -47.77 -19.08 27.00
N ASP A 412 -47.98 -18.35 25.90
CA ASP A 412 -49.20 -17.57 25.63
C ASP A 412 -50.40 -18.48 25.33
N ASP A 413 -50.20 -19.59 24.59
CA ASP A 413 -51.22 -20.60 24.30
C ASP A 413 -51.68 -21.37 25.55
N THR A 414 -50.85 -21.44 26.61
CA THR A 414 -51.25 -22.02 27.91
C THR A 414 -52.04 -21.07 28.82
N ALA A 415 -52.21 -19.79 28.44
CA ALA A 415 -52.82 -18.77 29.31
C ALA A 415 -54.26 -18.33 28.93
N GLY A 416 -54.88 -18.89 27.89
CA GLY A 416 -56.28 -18.59 27.60
C GLY A 416 -56.88 -19.41 26.46
N GLU A 417 -57.86 -20.25 26.79
CA GLU A 417 -58.83 -20.73 25.81
C GLU A 417 -59.74 -19.55 25.43
N ASP A 418 -59.61 -19.04 24.21
CA ASP A 418 -60.76 -18.54 23.46
C ASP A 418 -60.52 -18.64 21.95
N SER A 419 -61.52 -19.20 21.29
CA SER A 419 -61.53 -19.61 19.89
C SER A 419 -61.46 -18.45 18.88
N ASN A 420 -60.82 -18.73 17.74
CA ASN A 420 -60.72 -17.97 16.48
C ASN A 420 -59.53 -17.03 16.31
N THR A 421 -58.40 -17.61 15.91
CA THR A 421 -57.27 -16.89 15.29
C THR A 421 -56.92 -17.52 13.93
N PRO A 422 -56.68 -16.71 12.88
CA PRO A 422 -56.32 -17.22 11.58
C PRO A 422 -54.90 -17.79 11.62
N SER A 423 -54.72 -19.00 11.06
CA SER A 423 -53.41 -19.65 10.96
C SER A 423 -52.43 -18.77 10.17
N VAL A 424 -51.53 -18.08 10.84
CA VAL A 424 -50.42 -17.38 10.20
C VAL A 424 -49.46 -18.45 9.68
N LYS A 425 -49.50 -18.72 8.38
CA LYS A 425 -48.49 -19.55 7.72
C LYS A 425 -47.13 -18.85 7.86
N HIS A 426 -46.26 -19.38 8.72
CA HIS A 426 -44.86 -18.99 8.72
C HIS A 426 -44.28 -19.22 7.32
N PRO A 427 -43.62 -18.22 6.71
CA PRO A 427 -42.83 -18.46 5.53
C PRO A 427 -41.63 -19.32 5.95
N ARG A 428 -41.75 -20.62 5.74
CA ARG A 428 -40.64 -21.57 5.83
C ARG A 428 -39.69 -21.29 4.67
N ASN A 429 -38.86 -20.26 4.81
CA ASN A 429 -37.82 -19.95 3.83
C ASN A 429 -36.46 -20.36 4.36
N ILE A 430 -36.25 -21.68 4.42
CA ILE A 430 -34.93 -22.28 4.48
C ILE A 430 -34.27 -22.00 3.13
N HIS A 431 -33.70 -20.82 2.95
CA HIS A 431 -32.59 -20.67 2.03
C HIS A 431 -31.36 -21.15 2.80
N ALA A 432 -31.02 -22.43 2.62
CA ALA A 432 -29.71 -22.93 2.99
C ALA A 432 -28.66 -21.95 2.43
N PRO A 433 -27.75 -21.42 3.26
CA PRO A 433 -26.79 -20.43 2.80
C PRO A 433 -25.99 -21.03 1.65
N SER A 434 -26.07 -20.40 0.48
CA SER A 434 -25.29 -20.82 -0.66
C SER A 434 -23.83 -20.49 -0.34
N LYS A 435 -23.05 -21.54 0.01
CA LYS A 435 -21.60 -21.43 0.24
C LYS A 435 -21.01 -20.54 -0.86
N PRO A 436 -20.28 -19.45 -0.55
CA PRO A 436 -19.58 -18.71 -1.59
C PRO A 436 -18.60 -19.66 -2.27
N LYS A 437 -18.97 -20.13 -3.47
CA LYS A 437 -18.25 -21.11 -4.29
C LYS A 437 -17.00 -20.51 -4.96
N GLU A 438 -16.41 -19.44 -4.42
CA GLU A 438 -15.09 -19.04 -4.91
C GLU A 438 -14.06 -20.03 -4.36
N LYS A 439 -13.59 -20.90 -5.25
CA LYS A 439 -12.58 -21.89 -4.93
C LYS A 439 -11.33 -21.18 -4.42
N ALA A 440 -10.67 -21.73 -3.40
CA ALA A 440 -9.54 -21.08 -2.70
C ALA A 440 -8.41 -20.59 -3.64
N TYR A 441 -8.18 -21.28 -4.76
CA TYR A 441 -7.20 -20.86 -5.77
C TYR A 441 -7.60 -19.60 -6.53
N ILE A 442 -8.90 -19.32 -6.72
CA ILE A 442 -9.39 -18.10 -7.35
C ILE A 442 -9.12 -16.91 -6.42
N LEU A 443 -9.36 -17.09 -5.12
CA LEU A 443 -9.09 -16.06 -4.11
C LEU A 443 -7.58 -15.81 -3.97
N LEU A 444 -6.77 -16.87 -3.97
CA LEU A 444 -5.31 -16.76 -4.01
C LEU A 444 -4.86 -15.96 -5.24
N TRP A 445 -5.37 -16.31 -6.41
CA TRP A 445 -5.00 -15.66 -7.67
C TRP A 445 -5.41 -14.18 -7.73
N LYS A 446 -6.56 -13.83 -7.16
CA LYS A 446 -6.99 -12.42 -7.03
C LYS A 446 -6.07 -11.61 -6.13
N ARG A 447 -5.53 -12.21 -5.07
CA ARG A 447 -4.66 -11.53 -4.08
C ARG A 447 -3.18 -11.56 -4.39
N PHE A 448 -2.77 -12.53 -5.19
CA PHE A 448 -1.38 -12.68 -5.58
C PHE A 448 -0.90 -11.40 -6.30
N PRO A 449 0.20 -10.78 -5.87
CA PRO A 449 0.74 -9.59 -6.52
C PRO A 449 1.33 -9.95 -7.90
N LYS A 450 0.62 -9.59 -8.97
CA LYS A 450 0.97 -10.07 -10.33
C LYS A 450 2.29 -9.47 -10.83
N PHE A 451 2.73 -8.34 -10.28
CA PHE A 451 4.04 -7.74 -10.58
C PHE A 451 5.22 -8.67 -10.25
N VAL A 452 5.05 -9.62 -9.31
CA VAL A 452 6.08 -10.63 -9.01
C VAL A 452 6.38 -11.49 -10.23
N ILE A 453 5.37 -11.80 -11.06
CA ILE A 453 5.57 -12.52 -12.32
C ILE A 453 6.38 -11.65 -13.29
N GLY A 454 6.05 -10.37 -13.40
CA GLY A 454 6.81 -9.42 -14.23
C GLY A 454 8.28 -9.38 -13.82
N PHE A 455 8.58 -9.27 -12.52
CA PHE A 455 9.94 -9.31 -11.98
C PHE A 455 10.68 -10.61 -12.34
N ILE A 456 10.04 -11.78 -12.17
CA ILE A 456 10.64 -13.07 -12.55
C ILE A 456 10.92 -13.12 -14.06
N ILE A 457 9.98 -12.66 -14.89
CA ILE A 457 10.16 -12.62 -16.35
C ILE A 457 11.32 -11.70 -16.72
N THR A 458 11.39 -10.48 -16.18
CA THR A 458 12.50 -9.56 -16.44
C THR A 458 13.84 -10.17 -16.01
N ALA A 459 13.89 -10.84 -14.85
CA ALA A 459 15.11 -11.53 -14.41
C ALA A 459 15.52 -12.66 -15.36
N VAL A 460 14.58 -13.49 -15.82
CA VAL A 460 14.87 -14.53 -16.82
C VAL A 460 15.36 -13.90 -18.12
N LEU A 461 14.71 -12.84 -18.61
CA LEU A 461 15.11 -12.15 -19.84
C LEU A 461 16.51 -11.55 -19.70
N PHE A 462 16.79 -10.80 -18.63
CA PHE A 462 18.11 -10.24 -18.36
C PHE A 462 19.23 -11.30 -18.39
N ASN A 463 18.98 -12.49 -17.85
CA ASN A 463 19.97 -13.57 -17.82
C ASN A 463 20.04 -14.41 -19.11
N THR A 464 19.11 -14.24 -20.07
CA THR A 464 19.04 -15.06 -21.29
C THR A 464 19.23 -14.27 -22.59
N THR A 465 18.85 -12.99 -22.61
CA THR A 465 18.88 -12.15 -23.82
C THR A 465 20.03 -11.16 -23.87
N ILE A 466 20.56 -10.74 -22.72
CA ILE A 466 21.72 -9.85 -22.65
C ILE A 466 22.98 -10.70 -22.83
N SER A 467 23.92 -10.20 -23.64
CA SER A 467 25.19 -10.87 -23.92
C SER A 467 25.93 -11.29 -22.65
N ASP A 468 26.72 -12.35 -22.73
CA ASP A 468 27.57 -12.82 -21.62
C ASP A 468 28.74 -11.87 -21.30
N ASP A 469 28.87 -10.77 -22.05
CA ASP A 469 29.83 -9.71 -21.79
C ASP A 469 29.51 -8.97 -20.48
N ALA A 470 30.46 -8.99 -19.54
CA ALA A 470 30.26 -8.47 -18.18
C ALA A 470 30.02 -6.96 -18.15
N GLU A 471 30.65 -6.20 -19.06
CA GLU A 471 30.49 -4.75 -19.14
C GLU A 471 29.07 -4.38 -19.59
N THR A 472 28.62 -4.98 -20.70
CA THR A 472 27.26 -4.77 -21.23
C THR A 472 26.19 -5.14 -20.20
N ARG A 473 26.36 -6.27 -19.50
CA ARG A 473 25.42 -6.68 -18.44
C ARG A 473 25.34 -5.67 -17.32
N THR A 474 26.48 -5.15 -16.88
CA THR A 474 26.56 -4.14 -15.82
C THR A 474 25.86 -2.86 -16.26
N LEU A 475 26.14 -2.37 -17.47
CA LEU A 475 25.50 -1.17 -18.04
C LEU A 475 23.97 -1.31 -18.13
N VAL A 476 23.47 -2.46 -18.61
CA VAL A 476 22.01 -2.71 -18.66
C VAL A 476 21.42 -2.77 -17.25
N ASN A 477 22.10 -3.41 -16.30
CA ASN A 477 21.65 -3.51 -14.92
C ASN A 477 21.55 -2.13 -14.26
N ASP A 478 22.61 -1.34 -14.34
CA ASP A 478 22.71 0.00 -13.77
C ASP A 478 21.65 0.93 -14.36
N PHE A 479 21.43 0.88 -15.67
CA PHE A 479 20.41 1.71 -16.31
C PHE A 479 18.98 1.25 -15.94
N CYS A 480 18.74 -0.06 -15.84
CA CYS A 480 17.46 -0.57 -15.31
C CYS A 480 17.23 -0.13 -13.87
N PHE A 481 18.27 -0.17 -13.03
CA PHE A 481 18.23 0.29 -11.65
C PHE A 481 17.96 1.80 -11.58
N TYR A 482 18.58 2.61 -12.44
CA TYR A 482 18.33 4.04 -12.53
C TYR A 482 16.86 4.36 -12.83
N VAL A 483 16.27 3.71 -13.84
CA VAL A 483 14.85 3.90 -14.18
C VAL A 483 13.93 3.37 -13.07
N SER A 484 14.30 2.25 -12.44
CA SER A 484 13.59 1.71 -11.28
C SER A 484 13.56 2.71 -10.11
N GLU A 485 14.68 3.38 -9.82
CA GLU A 485 14.79 4.37 -8.74
C GLU A 485 13.90 5.61 -9.00
N TRP A 486 13.73 6.01 -10.26
CA TRP A 486 12.78 7.05 -10.64
C TRP A 486 11.33 6.67 -10.31
N PHE A 487 10.90 5.47 -10.68
CA PHE A 487 9.58 4.97 -10.31
C PHE A 487 9.42 4.88 -8.78
N SER A 488 10.44 4.41 -8.08
CA SER A 488 10.44 4.38 -6.61
C SER A 488 10.28 5.79 -6.01
N THR A 489 11.03 6.78 -6.52
CA THR A 489 10.94 8.18 -6.09
C THR A 489 9.55 8.77 -6.32
N LEU A 490 8.93 8.51 -7.49
CA LEU A 490 7.56 8.93 -7.79
C LEU A 490 6.56 8.34 -6.79
N SER A 491 6.76 7.08 -6.37
CA SER A 491 5.94 6.47 -5.33
C SER A 491 6.14 7.14 -3.98
N PHE A 492 7.38 7.43 -3.58
CA PHE A 492 7.67 8.11 -2.32
C PHE A 492 7.07 9.52 -2.26
N VAL A 493 7.09 10.27 -3.37
CA VAL A 493 6.34 11.54 -3.48
C VAL A 493 4.85 11.29 -3.26
N SER A 494 4.29 10.27 -3.91
CA SER A 494 2.87 9.93 -3.84
C SER A 494 2.45 9.45 -2.44
N ILE A 495 3.32 8.75 -1.72
CA ILE A 495 3.14 8.37 -0.31
C ILE A 495 3.17 9.62 0.56
N GLY A 496 4.18 10.48 0.39
CA GLY A 496 4.26 11.77 1.07
C GLY A 496 2.98 12.59 0.88
N MET A 497 2.44 12.63 -0.35
CA MET A 497 1.19 13.30 -0.66
C MET A 497 -0.05 12.69 0.01
N GLY A 498 0.02 11.43 0.46
CA GLY A 498 -1.02 10.79 1.27
C GLY A 498 -0.98 11.21 2.74
N LEU A 499 0.19 11.60 3.24
CA LEU A 499 0.41 11.93 4.65
C LEU A 499 -0.12 13.31 5.01
N GLN A 500 -1.21 13.34 5.80
CA GLN A 500 -1.76 14.56 6.38
C GLN A 500 -1.32 14.70 7.83
N LEU A 501 -0.73 15.84 8.18
CA LEU A 501 -0.26 16.09 9.55
C LEU A 501 -1.41 16.14 10.57
N SER A 502 -2.61 16.56 10.14
CA SER A 502 -3.82 16.52 10.96
C SER A 502 -4.16 15.10 11.41
N ASP A 503 -4.10 14.16 10.47
CA ASP A 503 -4.53 12.77 10.68
C ASP A 503 -3.48 12.02 11.50
N ILE A 504 -2.20 12.33 11.26
CA ILE A 504 -1.08 11.86 12.07
C ILE A 504 -1.21 12.34 13.51
N LYS A 505 -1.54 13.62 13.73
CA LYS A 505 -1.72 14.19 15.07
C LYS A 505 -2.89 13.52 15.81
N GLN A 506 -3.99 13.26 15.12
CA GLN A 506 -5.15 12.57 15.70
C GLN A 506 -4.83 11.11 16.07
N ASN A 507 -3.97 10.45 15.29
CA ASN A 507 -3.59 9.05 15.47
C ASN A 507 -2.22 8.85 16.14
N ILE A 508 -1.71 9.86 16.86
CA ILE A 508 -0.34 9.84 17.40
C ILE A 508 -0.04 8.67 18.35
N ARG A 509 -1.05 8.18 19.07
CA ARG A 509 -0.93 6.98 19.91
C ARG A 509 -0.70 5.72 19.08
N SER A 510 -1.38 5.60 17.94
CA SER A 510 -1.18 4.47 17.01
C SER A 510 0.19 4.55 16.34
N LEU A 511 0.58 5.76 15.91
CA LEU A 511 1.90 6.03 15.38
C LEU A 511 3.01 5.66 16.38
N GLY A 512 2.88 6.07 17.64
CA GLY A 512 3.88 5.77 18.68
C GLY A 512 4.09 4.27 18.88
N LYS A 513 3.02 3.46 18.86
CA LYS A 513 3.14 1.99 18.89
C LYS A 513 3.87 1.45 17.68
N LEU A 514 3.55 1.97 16.50
CA LEU A 514 4.12 1.51 15.24
C LEU A 514 5.61 1.87 15.12
N VAL A 515 5.99 3.07 15.56
CA VAL A 515 7.39 3.51 15.70
C VAL A 515 8.12 2.67 16.74
N THR A 516 7.49 2.36 17.88
CA THR A 516 8.08 1.49 18.90
C THR A 516 8.35 0.09 18.35
N LEU A 517 7.39 -0.47 17.59
CA LEU A 517 7.56 -1.76 16.93
C LEU A 517 8.76 -1.72 15.98
N TYR A 518 8.85 -0.69 15.14
CA TYR A 518 9.96 -0.54 14.21
C TYR A 518 11.31 -0.43 14.92
N ILE A 519 11.44 0.44 15.93
CA ILE A 519 12.71 0.62 16.65
C ILE A 519 13.15 -0.70 17.31
N VAL A 520 12.23 -1.41 17.98
CA VAL A 520 12.55 -2.70 18.59
C VAL A 520 12.95 -3.72 17.52
N ALA A 521 12.20 -3.79 16.43
CA ALA A 521 12.48 -4.69 15.31
C ALA A 521 13.87 -4.42 14.71
N GLN A 522 14.17 -3.15 14.41
CA GLN A 522 15.44 -2.71 13.83
C GLN A 522 16.63 -3.00 14.75
N MET A 523 16.48 -2.80 16.07
CA MET A 523 17.55 -3.07 17.01
C MET A 523 17.85 -4.57 17.11
N VAL A 524 16.80 -5.41 17.08
CA VAL A 524 16.97 -6.87 17.02
C VAL A 524 17.61 -7.27 15.69
N ASP A 525 17.15 -6.73 14.57
CA ASP A 525 17.70 -6.98 13.24
C ASP A 525 19.21 -6.71 13.20
N ILE A 526 19.61 -5.49 13.59
CA ILE A 526 21.00 -5.06 13.56
C ILE A 526 21.89 -6.03 14.32
N ILE A 527 21.45 -6.54 15.47
CA ILE A 527 22.23 -7.47 16.29
C ILE A 527 22.26 -8.87 15.66
N VAL A 528 21.10 -9.42 15.30
CA VAL A 528 20.98 -10.79 14.79
C VAL A 528 21.67 -10.92 13.43
N THR A 529 21.42 -9.97 12.53
CA THR A 529 22.07 -9.90 11.22
C THR A 529 23.58 -9.74 11.35
N CYS A 530 24.09 -8.98 12.32
CA CYS A 530 25.54 -8.90 12.58
C CYS A 530 26.13 -10.27 12.91
N VAL A 531 25.49 -11.02 13.81
CA VAL A 531 25.96 -12.35 14.25
C VAL A 531 25.91 -13.35 13.09
N LEU A 532 24.82 -13.34 12.32
CA LEU A 532 24.67 -14.22 11.16
C LEU A 532 25.65 -13.87 10.05
N ALA A 533 25.84 -12.60 9.73
CA ALA A 533 26.82 -12.14 8.74
C ALA A 533 28.24 -12.53 9.15
N TRP A 534 28.61 -12.32 10.42
CA TRP A 534 29.90 -12.73 10.94
C TRP A 534 30.10 -14.25 10.84
N THR A 535 29.09 -15.03 11.22
CA THR A 535 29.16 -16.50 11.15
C THR A 535 29.29 -16.99 9.71
N ALA A 536 28.45 -16.48 8.81
CA ALA A 536 28.34 -16.95 7.43
C ALA A 536 29.54 -16.54 6.55
N PHE A 537 30.18 -15.42 6.82
CA PHE A 537 31.31 -14.95 6.01
C PHE A 537 32.68 -15.25 6.63
N THR A 538 32.70 -15.79 7.85
CA THR A 538 33.93 -16.25 8.53
C THR A 538 34.09 -17.77 8.47
N TYR A 539 32.99 -18.53 8.60
CA TYR A 539 33.06 -20.00 8.78
C TYR A 539 32.41 -20.84 7.66
N LEU A 540 31.56 -20.22 6.83
CA LEU A 540 30.94 -20.83 5.64
C LEU A 540 31.62 -20.28 4.38
#